data_AF-A0A822CR52-F1
#
_entry.id   AF-A0A822CR52-F1
#
_cell.length_a   1.000
_cell.length_b   1.000
_cell.length_c   1.000
_cell.angle_alpha   90.00
_cell.angle_beta   90.00
_cell.angle_gamma   90.00
#
_symmetry.space_group_name_H-M   'P 1'
#
loop_
_entity.id
_entity.type
_entity.pdbx_description
1 polymer ?
#
loop_
_entity_poly.entity_id
_entity_poly.type
_entity_poly.pdbx_seq_one_letter_code
_entity_poly.pdbx_strand_id
1 'polypeptide(L)'
;AIDKQLNNSIARKYVLLSIMNVALFRSSSAFINNSFSMYTVLFAYSCWFSNALSLSVFFIAFGSLCGWIYVAVLGIPIAIDIVFRRQRYIDFIKWSIISGLITLIPLTLIDSYYYGKLVITPLNHIRYNLFSKHGPTLYGTEPWTYYIINGLLNFNIIYPLAIIGIILTVN
;
A
#
# COMPACT_ATOMS: atom_id res chain seq x y z
N ALA A 1 1.15 1.63 17.56
CA ALA A 1 2.15 2.44 16.84
C ALA A 1 1.91 3.94 17.06
N ILE A 2 0.75 4.47 16.65
CA ILE A 2 0.42 5.91 16.74
C ILE A 2 0.51 6.46 18.17
N ASP A 3 -0.02 5.75 19.17
CA ASP A 3 0.06 6.17 20.58
C ASP A 3 1.50 6.37 21.06
N LYS A 4 2.40 5.45 20.70
CA LYS A 4 3.82 5.50 21.08
C LYS A 4 4.58 6.67 20.44
N GLN A 5 4.10 7.17 19.31
CA GLN A 5 4.82 8.19 18.52
C GLN A 5 4.22 9.59 18.68
N LEU A 6 2.91 9.68 18.97
CA LEU A 6 2.18 10.92 19.13
C LEU A 6 1.56 10.98 20.54
N ASN A 7 0.31 10.52 20.69
CA ASN A 7 -0.44 10.53 21.95
C ASN A 7 -1.64 9.57 21.85
N ASN A 8 -2.05 9.00 22.98
CA ASN A 8 -3.23 8.14 23.12
C ASN A 8 -4.52 8.82 22.63
N SER A 9 -4.67 10.12 22.88
CA SER A 9 -5.84 10.88 22.41
C SER A 9 -5.93 10.92 20.88
N ILE A 10 -4.79 11.04 20.20
CA ILE A 10 -4.72 11.03 18.73
C ILE A 10 -4.97 9.63 18.20
N ALA A 11 -4.41 8.60 18.85
CA ALA A 11 -4.65 7.21 18.47
C ALA A 11 -6.13 6.81 18.56
N ARG A 12 -6.84 7.21 19.62
CA ARG A 12 -8.29 6.96 19.76
C ARG A 12 -9.10 7.65 18.68
N LYS A 13 -8.80 8.93 18.38
CA LYS A 13 -9.44 9.67 17.28
C LYS A 13 -9.19 8.99 15.94
N TYR A 14 -7.97 8.55 15.65
CA TYR A 14 -7.64 7.82 14.43
C TYR A 14 -8.47 6.54 14.29
N VAL A 15 -8.61 5.74 15.36
CA VAL A 15 -9.41 4.51 15.35
C VAL A 15 -10.89 4.83 15.10
N LEU A 16 -11.46 5.82 15.80
CA LEU A 16 -12.84 6.24 15.59
C LEU A 16 -13.09 6.68 14.14
N LEU A 17 -12.22 7.52 13.60
CA LEU A 17 -12.31 7.99 12.21
C LEU A 17 -12.15 6.85 11.20
N SER A 18 -11.32 5.85 11.50
CA SER A 18 -11.11 4.69 10.64
C SER A 18 -12.32 3.75 10.62
N ILE A 19 -12.98 3.53 11.76
CA ILE A 19 -14.19 2.69 11.85
C ILE A 19 -15.36 3.34 11.09
N MET A 20 -15.47 4.68 11.15
CA MET A 20 -16.50 5.43 10.43
C MET A 20 -16.18 5.66 8.95
N ASN A 21 -15.04 5.17 8.46
CA ASN A 21 -14.61 5.39 7.09
C ASN A 21 -15.31 4.44 6.13
N VAL A 22 -16.02 5.01 5.14
CA VAL A 22 -16.79 4.24 4.16
C VAL A 22 -15.87 3.40 3.27
N ALA A 23 -14.70 3.91 2.87
CA ALA A 23 -13.74 3.13 2.09
C ALA A 23 -13.24 1.91 2.88
N LEU A 24 -12.81 2.09 4.13
CA LEU A 24 -12.31 0.98 4.94
C LEU A 24 -13.39 -0.08 5.17
N PHE A 25 -14.64 0.33 5.42
CA PHE A 25 -15.76 -0.61 5.55
C PHE A 25 -16.06 -1.39 4.26
N ARG A 26 -16.04 -0.71 3.10
CA ARG A 26 -16.22 -1.36 1.79
C ARG A 26 -15.05 -2.28 1.45
N SER A 27 -13.83 -1.84 1.73
CA SER A 27 -12.63 -2.64 1.50
C SER A 27 -12.59 -3.86 2.41
N SER A 28 -13.02 -3.75 3.67
CA SER A 28 -13.03 -4.87 4.64
C SER A 28 -14.10 -5.92 4.39
N SER A 29 -15.23 -5.54 3.78
CA SER A 29 -16.33 -6.46 3.45
C SER A 29 -16.09 -7.19 2.11
N ALA A 30 -15.24 -6.64 1.23
CA ALA A 30 -14.83 -7.31 0.02
C ALA A 30 -13.67 -8.28 0.29
N PHE A 31 -13.96 -9.59 0.35
CA PHE A 31 -12.97 -10.69 0.47
C PHE A 31 -12.00 -10.81 -0.73
N ILE A 32 -12.02 -9.85 -1.65
CA ILE A 32 -11.11 -9.76 -2.79
C ILE A 32 -9.80 -9.12 -2.31
N ASN A 33 -8.78 -9.13 -3.18
CA ASN A 33 -7.47 -8.49 -3.06
C ASN A 33 -7.44 -7.13 -2.31
N ASN A 34 -8.50 -6.32 -2.37
CA ASN A 34 -8.61 -5.05 -1.67
C ASN A 34 -8.51 -5.15 -0.14
N SER A 35 -9.18 -6.12 0.51
CA SER A 35 -9.05 -6.34 1.96
C SER A 35 -7.61 -6.66 2.35
N PHE A 36 -7.00 -7.58 1.61
CA PHE A 36 -5.62 -8.02 1.82
C PHE A 36 -4.62 -6.86 1.65
N SER A 37 -4.76 -6.10 0.56
CA SER A 37 -3.94 -4.93 0.28
C SER A 37 -4.10 -3.84 1.37
N MET A 38 -5.32 -3.64 1.87
CA MET A 38 -5.57 -2.71 2.98
C MET A 38 -4.83 -3.13 4.25
N TYR A 39 -4.93 -4.40 4.67
CA TYR A 39 -4.26 -4.87 5.89
C TYR A 39 -2.74 -4.82 5.77
N THR A 40 -2.17 -5.22 4.64
CA THR A 40 -0.72 -5.18 4.41
C THR A 40 -0.16 -3.76 4.47
N VAL A 41 -0.87 -2.78 3.89
CA VAL A 41 -0.50 -1.35 4.01
C VAL A 41 -0.61 -0.87 5.45
N LEU A 42 -1.69 -1.19 6.17
CA LEU A 42 -1.83 -0.79 7.57
C LEU A 42 -0.71 -1.38 8.45
N PHE A 43 -0.32 -2.63 8.23
CA PHE A 43 0.83 -3.23 8.91
C PHE A 43 2.14 -2.54 8.54
N ALA A 44 2.36 -2.23 7.26
CA ALA A 44 3.55 -1.53 6.81
C ALA A 44 3.72 -0.16 7.50
N TYR A 45 2.65 0.64 7.56
CA TYR A 45 2.65 1.94 8.23
C TYR A 45 2.79 1.80 9.76
N SER A 46 2.16 0.79 10.37
CA SER A 46 2.33 0.50 11.80
C SER A 46 3.78 0.16 12.15
N CYS A 47 4.45 -0.66 11.32
CA CYS A 47 5.86 -0.99 11.46
C CYS A 47 6.76 0.23 11.25
N TRP A 48 6.44 1.08 10.27
CA TRP A 48 7.17 2.32 10.01
C TRP A 48 7.14 3.27 11.23
N PHE A 49 5.95 3.52 11.78
CA PHE A 49 5.78 4.31 13.00
C PHE A 49 6.43 3.68 14.25
N SER A 50 6.61 2.36 14.25
CA SER A 50 7.30 1.63 15.33
C SER A 50 8.81 1.46 15.08
N ASN A 51 9.38 2.14 14.08
CA ASN A 51 10.79 2.04 13.65
C ASN A 51 11.25 0.64 13.17
N ALA A 52 10.33 -0.28 12.89
CA ALA A 52 10.62 -1.60 12.33
C ALA A 52 10.68 -1.54 10.79
N LEU A 53 11.70 -0.87 10.25
CA LEU A 53 11.80 -0.54 8.81
C LEU A 53 11.85 -1.80 7.92
N SER A 54 12.51 -2.86 8.35
CA SER A 54 12.60 -4.13 7.61
C SER A 54 11.22 -4.76 7.39
N LEU A 55 10.41 -4.85 8.45
CA LEU A 55 9.04 -5.35 8.39
C LEU A 55 8.14 -4.42 7.58
N SER A 56 8.36 -3.11 7.66
CA SER A 56 7.61 -2.14 6.85
C SER A 56 7.82 -2.37 5.35
N VAL A 57 9.07 -2.51 4.92
CA VAL A 57 9.42 -2.86 3.53
C VAL A 57 8.85 -4.22 3.13
N PHE A 58 8.92 -5.21 4.04
CA PHE A 58 8.35 -6.53 3.80
C PHE A 58 6.85 -6.48 3.53
N PHE A 59 6.06 -5.80 4.36
CA PHE A 59 4.62 -5.74 4.19
C PHE A 59 4.20 -4.99 2.92
N ILE A 60 4.93 -3.94 2.51
CA ILE A 60 4.71 -3.29 1.21
C ILE A 60 5.01 -4.25 0.06
N ALA A 61 6.17 -4.94 0.10
CA ALA A 61 6.53 -5.91 -0.93
C ALA A 61 5.49 -7.03 -1.02
N PHE A 62 5.09 -7.59 0.13
CA PHE A 62 4.09 -8.64 0.23
C PHE A 62 2.72 -8.21 -0.32
N GLY A 63 2.24 -7.02 0.09
CA GLY A 63 1.01 -6.44 -0.43
C GLY A 63 1.06 -6.14 -1.93
N SER A 64 2.22 -5.71 -2.45
CA SER A 64 2.38 -5.40 -3.89
C SER A 64 2.45 -6.63 -4.79
N LEU A 65 3.09 -7.71 -4.32
CA LEU A 65 3.32 -8.91 -5.13
C LEU A 65 2.17 -9.91 -5.02
N CYS A 66 1.67 -10.17 -3.81
CA CYS A 66 0.53 -11.08 -3.61
C CYS A 66 -0.82 -10.38 -3.78
N GLY A 67 -0.87 -9.11 -3.39
CA GLY A 67 -2.06 -8.30 -3.51
C GLY A 67 -2.12 -7.63 -4.86
N TRP A 68 -1.92 -6.32 -4.89
CA TRP A 68 -1.99 -5.53 -6.11
C TRP A 68 -0.71 -4.72 -6.32
N ILE A 69 -0.13 -4.76 -7.52
CA ILE A 69 1.12 -4.06 -7.84
C ILE A 69 1.09 -2.56 -7.50
N TYR A 70 -0.09 -1.92 -7.55
CA TYR A 70 -0.23 -0.50 -7.23
C TYR A 70 -0.08 -0.19 -5.73
N VAL A 71 -0.13 -1.20 -4.85
CA VAL A 71 0.21 -1.05 -3.43
C VAL A 71 1.64 -0.54 -3.24
N ALA A 72 2.55 -0.83 -4.17
CA ALA A 72 3.92 -0.31 -4.15
C ALA A 72 3.96 1.23 -4.09
N VAL A 73 2.99 1.92 -4.72
CA VAL A 73 2.88 3.39 -4.70
C VAL A 73 2.63 3.91 -3.28
N LEU A 74 1.86 3.17 -2.47
CA LEU A 74 1.58 3.54 -1.07
C LEU A 74 2.83 3.41 -0.17
N GLY A 75 3.88 2.72 -0.65
CA GLY A 75 5.17 2.62 0.00
C GLY A 75 6.12 3.81 -0.25
N ILE A 76 5.77 4.76 -1.13
CA ILE A 76 6.64 5.89 -1.48
C ILE A 76 7.03 6.73 -0.25
N PRO A 77 6.13 7.13 0.67
CA PRO A 77 6.52 7.90 1.85
C PRO A 77 7.54 7.17 2.74
N ILE A 78 7.36 5.85 2.90
CA ILE A 78 8.28 4.99 3.66
C ILE A 78 9.65 4.96 2.96
N ALA A 79 9.67 4.77 1.63
CA ALA A 79 10.91 4.75 0.86
C ALA A 79 11.65 6.10 0.95
N ILE A 80 10.93 7.21 0.85
CA ILE A 80 11.51 8.56 0.97
C ILE A 80 12.12 8.76 2.36
N ASP A 81 11.42 8.35 3.42
CA ASP A 81 11.94 8.45 4.80
C ASP A 81 13.22 7.62 4.98
N ILE A 82 13.23 6.36 4.54
CA ILE A 82 14.38 5.48 4.70
C ILE A 82 15.59 5.95 3.89
N VAL A 83 15.38 6.34 2.63
CA VAL A 83 16.46 6.68 1.70
C VAL A 83 16.99 8.09 1.94
N PHE A 84 16.12 9.09 2.04
CA PHE A 84 16.54 10.49 2.09
C PHE A 84 16.66 11.03 3.52
N ARG A 85 15.67 10.77 4.39
CA ARG A 85 15.70 11.32 5.76
C ARG A 85 16.66 10.55 6.67
N ARG A 86 16.63 9.22 6.61
CA ARG A 86 17.46 8.35 7.44
C ARG A 86 18.79 7.95 6.79
N GLN A 87 18.95 8.20 5.48
CA GLN A 87 20.15 7.86 4.71
C GLN A 87 20.53 6.36 4.74
N ARG A 88 19.55 5.47 4.93
CA ARG A 88 19.74 4.01 5.04
C ARG A 88 19.47 3.29 3.72
N TYR A 89 20.06 3.76 2.64
CA TYR A 89 19.81 3.24 1.29
C TYR A 89 20.26 1.77 1.12
N ILE A 90 21.38 1.38 1.73
CA ILE A 90 21.88 -0.02 1.70
C ILE A 90 20.88 -0.96 2.36
N ASP A 91 20.37 -0.59 3.54
CA ASP A 91 19.37 -1.37 4.25
C ASP A 91 18.07 -1.45 3.45
N PHE A 92 17.63 -0.35 2.84
CA PHE A 92 16.45 -0.34 1.99
C PHE A 92 16.58 -1.33 0.83
N ILE A 93 17.70 -1.29 0.10
CA ILE A 93 17.96 -2.21 -1.01
C ILE A 93 18.00 -3.65 -0.52
N LYS A 94 18.76 -3.92 0.56
CA LYS A 94 18.87 -5.24 1.17
C LYS A 94 17.50 -5.82 1.55
N TRP A 95 16.70 -5.05 2.30
CA TRP A 95 15.38 -5.51 2.76
C TRP A 95 14.37 -5.60 1.62
N SER A 96 14.46 -4.75 0.59
CA SER A 96 13.63 -4.84 -0.60
C SER A 96 13.92 -6.10 -1.40
N ILE A 97 15.20 -6.46 -1.59
CA ILE A 97 15.60 -7.70 -2.27
C ILE A 97 15.14 -8.91 -1.47
N ILE A 98 15.45 -8.97 -0.17
CA ILE A 98 15.06 -10.09 0.70
C ILE A 98 13.54 -10.27 0.68
N SER A 99 12.78 -9.19 0.87
CA SER A 99 11.32 -9.24 0.94
C SER A 99 10.70 -9.59 -0.41
N GLY A 100 11.28 -9.06 -1.50
CA GLY A 100 10.91 -9.41 -2.87
C GLY A 100 11.10 -10.89 -3.15
N LEU A 101 12.27 -11.45 -2.82
CA LEU A 101 12.56 -12.88 -3.05
C LEU A 101 11.69 -13.79 -2.18
N ILE A 102 11.59 -13.51 -0.88
CA ILE A 102 10.78 -14.30 0.06
C ILE A 102 9.30 -14.34 -0.37
N THR A 103 8.81 -13.28 -1.02
CA THR A 103 7.42 -13.25 -1.51
C THR A 103 7.29 -13.85 -2.91
N LEU A 104 8.16 -13.43 -3.85
CA LEU A 104 8.03 -13.75 -5.26
C LEU A 104 8.35 -15.23 -5.57
N ILE A 105 9.32 -15.82 -4.87
CA ILE A 105 9.70 -17.22 -5.08
C ILE A 105 8.53 -18.16 -4.76
N PRO A 106 7.94 -18.17 -3.55
CA PRO A 106 6.83 -19.07 -3.26
C PRO A 106 5.61 -18.75 -4.12
N LEU A 107 5.31 -17.47 -4.38
CA LEU A 107 4.22 -17.07 -5.27
C LEU A 107 4.38 -17.71 -6.66
N THR A 108 5.55 -17.55 -7.27
CA THR A 108 5.84 -18.09 -8.60
C THR A 108 5.81 -19.62 -8.60
N LEU A 109 6.33 -20.28 -7.57
CA LEU A 109 6.33 -21.74 -7.46
C LEU A 109 4.91 -22.30 -7.34
N ILE A 110 4.09 -21.72 -6.46
CA ILE A 110 2.70 -22.11 -6.25
C ILE A 110 1.90 -21.90 -7.53
N ASP A 111 1.96 -20.70 -8.11
CA ASP A 111 1.24 -20.41 -9.35
C ASP A 111 1.69 -21.34 -10.46
N SER A 112 2.99 -21.52 -10.66
CA SER A 112 3.50 -22.36 -11.73
C SER A 112 3.12 -23.83 -11.58
N TYR A 113 3.05 -24.32 -10.34
CA TYR A 113 2.60 -25.68 -10.03
C TYR A 113 1.13 -25.87 -10.45
N TYR A 114 0.24 -24.97 -10.05
CA TYR A 114 -1.19 -25.08 -10.38
C TYR A 114 -1.50 -24.80 -11.85
N TYR A 115 -0.78 -23.88 -12.50
CA TYR A 115 -0.99 -23.55 -13.90
C TYR A 115 -0.24 -24.48 -14.88
N GLY A 116 0.63 -25.37 -14.38
CA GLY A 116 1.40 -26.32 -15.22
C GLY A 116 2.42 -25.66 -16.15
N LYS A 117 2.76 -24.38 -15.92
CA LYS A 117 3.72 -23.59 -16.71
C LYS A 117 4.34 -22.52 -15.83
N LEU A 118 5.50 -21.98 -16.21
CA LEU A 118 6.10 -20.87 -15.46
C LEU A 118 5.18 -19.62 -15.50
N VAL A 119 4.64 -19.24 -14.35
CA VAL A 119 3.77 -18.07 -14.17
C VAL A 119 4.39 -17.14 -13.14
N ILE A 120 4.83 -15.97 -13.61
CA ILE A 120 5.25 -14.85 -12.74
C ILE A 120 4.11 -13.84 -12.73
N THR A 121 3.20 -13.99 -11.77
CA THR A 121 1.94 -13.23 -11.72
C THR A 121 2.12 -11.71 -11.72
N PRO A 122 3.00 -11.11 -10.90
CA PRO A 122 3.22 -9.66 -10.92
C PRO A 122 3.75 -9.16 -12.28
N LEU A 123 4.62 -9.92 -12.94
CA LEU A 123 5.16 -9.56 -14.25
C LEU A 123 4.07 -9.65 -15.34
N ASN A 124 3.22 -10.67 -15.29
CA ASN A 124 2.09 -10.81 -16.21
C ASN A 124 1.09 -9.67 -16.03
N HIS A 125 0.85 -9.23 -14.80
CA HIS A 125 -0.01 -8.09 -14.50
C HIS A 125 0.54 -6.80 -15.11
N ILE A 126 1.85 -6.55 -14.98
CA ILE A 126 2.53 -5.39 -15.60
C ILE A 126 2.45 -5.47 -17.13
N ARG A 127 2.77 -6.63 -17.72
CA ARG A 127 2.69 -6.86 -19.17
C ARG A 127 1.30 -6.60 -19.73
N TYR A 128 0.28 -7.08 -19.04
CA TYR A 128 -1.10 -6.87 -19.43
C TYR A 128 -1.52 -5.39 -19.34
N ASN A 129 -1.26 -4.73 -18.21
CA ASN A 129 -1.77 -3.38 -17.97
C ASN A 129 -0.99 -2.28 -18.71
N LEU A 130 0.34 -2.42 -18.86
CA LEU A 130 1.18 -1.37 -19.45
C LEU A 130 1.51 -1.59 -20.93
N PHE A 131 1.55 -2.85 -21.39
CA PHE A 131 2.12 -3.18 -22.71
C PHE A 131 1.11 -3.84 -23.66
N SER A 132 -0.13 -4.13 -23.23
CA SER A 132 -1.17 -4.68 -24.10
C SER A 132 -2.01 -3.59 -24.75
N LYS A 133 -2.58 -3.89 -25.93
CA LYS A 133 -3.49 -2.98 -26.65
C LYS A 133 -4.81 -2.70 -25.93
N HIS A 134 -5.20 -3.54 -24.97
CA HIS A 134 -6.44 -3.37 -24.21
C HIS A 134 -6.23 -2.47 -22.97
N GLY A 135 -4.97 -2.28 -22.57
CA GLY A 135 -4.53 -1.28 -21.59
C GLY A 135 -5.27 -1.30 -20.25
N PRO A 136 -5.10 -0.24 -19.43
CA PRO A 136 -5.87 -0.07 -18.19
C PRO A 136 -7.31 0.41 -18.46
N THR A 137 -7.68 0.62 -19.73
CA THR A 137 -8.94 1.26 -20.15
C THR A 137 -10.09 0.27 -20.31
N LEU A 138 -9.89 -1.01 -19.99
CA LEU A 138 -10.89 -2.07 -20.15
C LEU A 138 -12.21 -1.74 -19.42
N TYR A 139 -12.13 -1.01 -18.31
CA TYR A 139 -13.26 -0.59 -17.49
C TYR A 139 -13.60 0.91 -17.64
N GLY A 140 -13.11 1.55 -18.69
CA GLY A 140 -13.19 2.99 -18.87
C GLY A 140 -12.09 3.76 -18.13
N THR A 141 -12.04 5.06 -18.36
CA THR A 141 -11.12 5.98 -17.71
C THR A 141 -11.91 7.11 -17.08
N GLU A 142 -11.57 7.43 -15.85
CA GLU A 142 -12.15 8.56 -15.14
C GLU A 142 -11.25 9.80 -15.24
N PRO A 143 -11.80 11.02 -15.27
CA PRO A 143 -11.00 12.24 -15.19
C PRO A 143 -10.28 12.33 -13.86
N TRP A 144 -9.19 13.09 -13.79
CA TRP A 144 -8.39 13.24 -12.55
C TRP A 144 -9.21 13.75 -11.35
N THR A 145 -10.30 14.48 -11.59
CA THR A 145 -11.23 14.96 -10.56
C THR A 145 -11.88 13.82 -9.79
N TYR A 146 -11.97 12.62 -10.38
CA TYR A 146 -12.44 11.41 -9.71
C TYR A 146 -11.69 11.12 -8.41
N TYR A 147 -10.37 11.32 -8.35
CA TYR A 147 -9.61 11.06 -7.14
C TYR A 147 -10.02 11.97 -5.97
N ILE A 148 -10.32 13.24 -6.27
CA ILE A 148 -10.78 14.20 -5.27
C ILE A 148 -12.19 13.87 -4.82
N ILE A 149 -13.11 13.63 -5.77
CA ILE A 149 -14.50 13.29 -5.48
C ILE A 149 -14.57 11.99 -4.67
N ASN A 150 -13.81 10.97 -5.07
CA ASN A 150 -13.73 9.71 -4.36
C ASN A 150 -13.10 9.87 -2.97
N GLY A 151 -12.07 10.71 -2.82
CA GLY A 151 -11.51 11.04 -1.51
C GLY A 151 -12.55 11.67 -0.58
N LEU A 152 -13.29 12.67 -1.06
CA LEU A 152 -14.36 13.32 -0.31
C LEU A 152 -15.51 12.36 0.03
N LEU A 153 -15.95 11.51 -0.90
CA LEU A 153 -17.03 10.56 -0.64
C LEU A 153 -16.64 9.50 0.40
N ASN A 154 -15.40 9.03 0.36
CA ASN A 154 -14.96 7.94 1.26
C ASN A 154 -14.50 8.44 2.64
N PHE A 155 -13.90 9.62 2.71
CA PHE A 155 -13.31 10.18 3.93
C PHE A 155 -14.02 11.45 4.43
N ASN A 156 -15.03 11.95 3.73
CA ASN A 156 -15.78 13.17 4.08
C ASN A 156 -14.84 14.34 4.40
N ILE A 157 -15.13 15.09 5.47
CA ILE A 157 -14.31 16.22 5.95
C ILE A 157 -12.89 15.82 6.36
N ILE A 158 -12.62 14.53 6.60
CA ILE A 158 -11.28 14.06 6.96
C ILE A 158 -10.31 14.15 5.79
N TYR A 159 -10.78 14.02 4.54
CA TYR A 159 -9.93 14.14 3.36
C TYR A 159 -9.24 15.51 3.25
N PRO A 160 -9.96 16.65 3.23
CA PRO A 160 -9.32 17.96 3.17
C PRO A 160 -8.51 18.27 4.44
N LEU A 161 -8.96 17.83 5.62
CA LEU A 161 -8.19 17.99 6.86
C LEU A 161 -6.86 17.23 6.82
N ALA A 162 -6.82 16.04 6.21
CA ALA A 162 -5.59 15.27 6.03
C ALA A 162 -4.60 15.99 5.08
N ILE A 163 -5.09 16.58 3.99
CA ILE A 163 -4.26 17.38 3.07
C ILE A 163 -3.65 18.58 3.80
N ILE A 164 -4.47 19.32 4.55
CA ILE A 164 -4.00 20.45 5.38
C ILE A 164 -2.96 19.97 6.39
N GLY A 165 -3.19 18.82 7.04
CA GLY A 165 -2.24 18.21 7.96
C GLY A 165 -0.88 17.90 7.34
N ILE A 166 -0.84 17.40 6.10
CA ILE A 166 0.41 17.18 5.35
C ILE A 166 1.14 18.51 5.13
N ILE A 167 0.43 19.56 4.69
CA ILE A 167 1.04 20.87 4.44
C ILE A 167 1.64 21.44 5.72
N LEU A 168 0.93 21.32 6.85
CA LEU A 168 1.39 21.82 8.15
C LEU A 168 2.59 21.05 8.73
N THR A 169 2.79 19.79 8.34
CA THR A 169 3.89 18.95 8.85
C THR A 169 5.13 18.92 7.97
N VAL A 170 5.04 19.48 6.76
CA VAL A 170 6.16 19.57 5.81
C VAL A 170 6.96 20.89 5.97
N ASN A 171 6.43 21.86 6.73
CA ASN A 171 7.13 23.08 7.16
C ASN A 171 7.84 22.87 8.51
#